data_AF-A0A4S8QSP8-F1
#
_entry.id   AF-A0A4S8QSP8-F1
#
_cell.length_a   1.000
_cell.length_b   1.000
_cell.length_c   1.000
_cell.angle_alpha   90.00
_cell.angle_beta   90.00
_cell.angle_gamma   90.00
#
_symmetry.space_group_name_H-M   'P 1'
#
loop_
_entity.id
_entity.type
_entity.pdbx_description
1 polymer ?
#
loop_
_entity_poly.entity_id
_entity_poly.type
_entity_poly.pdbx_seq_one_letter_code
_entity_poly.pdbx_strand_id
1 'polypeptide(L)'
;MPKVDIDLDLQASKLLDKYIENYDDQYGAGSMTTTIYDTAWVSMITKTINGDREWLFLSSFTHILDSQRTHGGWDSYASDIDGILNTAAALLSLLKHHKTPYQLSKAIVDDLPARIKSAGSFLKTRLEDWDLATTQHVAFEILVPNILDLLEQHGEHFNFGCRDSLMNIRDEKLAKIPLNIFYTSQKTSALHSLEGFVGRLDFDKLSHHKVSGSMMGSPSSTAAYLMYS
;
A
#
# COMPACT_ATOMS: atom_id res chain seq x y z
N MET A 1 44.84 -32.25 0.72
CA MET A 1 43.99 -31.04 0.63
C MET A 1 44.29 -30.17 1.85
N PRO A 2 44.71 -28.91 1.69
CA PRO A 2 44.98 -28.06 2.85
C PRO A 2 43.65 -27.63 3.49
N LYS A 3 43.58 -27.70 4.82
CA LYS A 3 42.48 -27.11 5.60
C LYS A 3 42.67 -25.59 5.55
N VAL A 4 41.65 -24.89 5.08
CA VAL A 4 41.57 -23.43 5.23
C VAL A 4 41.30 -23.18 6.72
N ASP A 5 42.30 -22.68 7.44
CA ASP A 5 42.09 -22.13 8.78
C ASP A 5 41.28 -20.85 8.60
N ILE A 6 39.99 -20.95 8.92
CA ILE A 6 39.12 -19.80 8.95
C ILE A 6 39.40 -19.06 10.25
N ASP A 7 39.93 -17.85 10.15
CA ASP A 7 40.03 -16.92 11.28
C ASP A 7 38.60 -16.48 11.66
N LEU A 8 38.05 -17.18 12.64
CA LEU A 8 36.69 -16.96 13.14
C LEU A 8 36.55 -15.58 13.79
N ASP A 9 37.61 -15.04 14.39
CA ASP A 9 37.60 -13.73 15.02
C ASP A 9 37.51 -12.62 13.98
N LEU A 10 38.23 -12.77 12.86
CA LEU A 10 38.10 -11.86 11.71
C LEU A 10 36.71 -11.93 11.07
N GLN A 11 36.11 -13.12 10.96
CA GLN A 11 34.75 -13.26 10.42
C GLN A 11 33.68 -12.68 11.36
N ALA A 12 33.82 -12.91 12.66
CA ALA A 12 32.94 -12.32 13.67
C ALA A 12 33.00 -10.79 13.65
N SER A 13 34.20 -10.22 13.54
CA SER A 13 34.39 -8.77 13.46
C SER A 13 33.73 -8.17 12.22
N LYS A 14 33.93 -8.78 11.05
CA LYS A 14 33.28 -8.35 9.79
C LYS A 14 31.75 -8.43 9.83
N LEU A 15 31.20 -9.43 10.52
CA LEU A 15 29.75 -9.56 10.69
C LEU A 15 29.20 -8.45 11.58
N LEU A 16 29.93 -8.10 12.65
CA LEU A 16 29.56 -7.02 13.56
C LEU A 16 29.61 -5.66 12.85
N ASP A 17 30.66 -5.40 12.07
CA ASP A 17 30.78 -4.19 11.25
C ASP A 17 29.59 -4.04 10.30
N LYS A 18 29.22 -5.11 9.59
CA LYS A 18 28.05 -5.13 8.70
C LYS A 18 26.73 -4.90 9.42
N TYR A 19 26.61 -5.36 10.67
CA TYR A 19 25.40 -5.17 11.47
C TYR A 19 25.29 -3.73 12.01
N ILE A 20 26.42 -3.13 12.38
CA ILE A 20 26.50 -1.76 12.88
C ILE A 20 26.43 -0.72 11.73
N GLU A 21 26.83 -1.08 10.51
CA GLU A 21 26.74 -0.19 9.33
C GLU A 21 25.34 0.41 9.11
N ASN A 22 24.28 -0.29 9.51
CA ASN A 22 22.89 0.15 9.35
C ASN A 22 22.23 0.55 10.69
N TYR A 23 23.05 0.81 11.72
CA TYR A 23 22.57 1.25 13.02
C TYR A 23 22.50 2.78 13.08
N ASP A 24 21.33 3.30 13.45
CA ASP A 24 21.11 4.71 13.74
C ASP A 24 21.07 4.93 15.27
N ASP A 25 21.80 5.93 15.77
CA ASP A 25 21.91 6.21 17.20
C ASP A 25 20.56 6.58 17.87
N GLN A 26 19.61 7.09 17.09
CA GLN A 26 18.28 7.48 17.56
C GLN A 26 17.21 6.41 17.28
N TYR A 27 17.28 5.74 16.12
CA TYR A 27 16.24 4.84 15.63
C TYR A 27 16.62 3.35 15.64
N GLY A 28 17.87 3.03 15.97
CA GLY A 28 18.40 1.67 16.00
C GLY A 28 18.64 1.09 14.60
N ALA A 29 18.61 -0.23 14.48
CA ALA A 29 18.72 -0.94 13.20
C ALA A 29 17.37 -1.54 12.78
N GLY A 30 17.04 -1.45 11.49
CA GLY A 30 15.82 -2.02 10.93
C GLY A 30 16.03 -2.46 9.49
N SER A 31 15.44 -3.61 9.14
CA SER A 31 15.38 -4.09 7.76
C SER A 31 13.98 -4.61 7.50
N MET A 32 13.37 -4.17 6.41
CA MET A 32 12.05 -4.58 5.97
C MET A 32 12.06 -4.76 4.45
N THR A 33 11.30 -5.73 3.96
CA THR A 33 11.06 -5.90 2.53
C THR A 33 10.12 -4.80 2.03
N THR A 34 10.35 -4.32 0.81
CA THR A 34 9.44 -3.39 0.15
C THR A 34 8.07 -4.03 -0.05
N THR A 35 7.01 -3.29 0.20
CA THR A 35 5.63 -3.72 -0.03
C THR A 35 5.03 -2.93 -1.20
N ILE A 36 4.48 -3.64 -2.19
CA ILE A 36 3.83 -3.00 -3.35
C ILE A 36 2.62 -2.19 -2.90
N TYR A 37 1.81 -2.75 -1.99
CA TYR A 37 0.64 -2.08 -1.42
C TYR A 37 0.97 -0.68 -0.86
N ASP A 38 1.90 -0.59 0.08
CA ASP A 38 2.25 0.69 0.69
C ASP A 38 2.95 1.62 -0.29
N THR A 39 3.82 1.09 -1.15
CA THR A 39 4.51 1.89 -2.18
C THR A 39 3.52 2.53 -3.14
N ALA A 40 2.45 1.81 -3.50
CA ALA A 40 1.38 2.34 -4.34
C ALA A 40 0.63 3.48 -3.61
N TRP A 41 0.31 3.33 -2.33
CA TRP A 41 -0.28 4.40 -1.53
C TRP A 41 0.61 5.65 -1.45
N VAL A 42 1.90 5.46 -1.19
CA VAL A 42 2.89 6.55 -1.14
C VAL A 42 3.01 7.27 -2.49
N SER A 43 2.98 6.54 -3.60
CA SER A 43 3.07 7.12 -4.95
C SER A 43 1.92 8.09 -5.27
N MET A 44 0.77 7.95 -4.60
CA MET A 44 -0.42 8.78 -4.84
C MET A 44 -0.42 10.10 -4.05
N ILE A 45 0.62 10.40 -3.27
CA ILE A 45 0.69 11.63 -2.48
C ILE A 45 0.96 12.82 -3.40
N THR A 46 0.07 13.82 -3.34
CA THR A 46 0.25 15.11 -4.00
C THR A 46 0.35 16.24 -3.00
N LYS A 47 1.15 17.25 -3.30
CA LYS A 47 1.19 18.53 -2.57
C LYS A 47 1.30 19.69 -3.56
N THR A 48 0.88 20.86 -3.13
CA THR A 48 1.10 22.10 -3.87
C THR A 48 2.43 22.70 -3.44
N ILE A 49 3.39 22.78 -4.34
CA ILE A 49 4.73 23.35 -4.14
C ILE A 49 4.86 24.54 -5.09
N ASN A 50 5.18 25.73 -4.56
CA ASN A 50 5.28 26.96 -5.35
C ASN A 50 4.05 27.31 -6.22
N GLY A 51 2.86 26.83 -5.81
CA GLY A 51 1.60 27.05 -6.54
C GLY A 51 1.21 25.91 -7.49
N ASP A 52 2.14 25.00 -7.79
CA ASP A 52 1.90 23.87 -8.68
C ASP A 52 1.62 22.59 -7.89
N ARG A 53 0.58 21.85 -8.28
CA ARG A 53 0.27 20.55 -7.68
C ARG A 53 1.12 19.47 -8.33
N GLU A 54 1.79 18.68 -7.51
CA GLU A 54 2.85 17.77 -7.93
C GLU A 54 2.75 16.42 -7.20
N TRP A 55 3.18 15.34 -7.85
CA TRP A 55 3.42 14.05 -7.20
C TRP A 55 4.68 14.17 -6.34
N LEU A 56 4.60 13.78 -5.06
CA LEU A 56 5.71 13.98 -4.12
C LEU A 56 6.77 12.86 -4.19
N PHE A 57 6.35 11.64 -4.57
CA PHE A 57 7.20 10.45 -4.54
C PHE A 57 7.19 9.71 -5.88
N LEU A 58 7.73 10.34 -6.93
CA LEU A 58 7.82 9.74 -8.27
C LEU A 58 8.62 8.44 -8.28
N SER A 59 9.64 8.29 -7.41
CA SER A 59 10.41 7.03 -7.29
C SER A 59 9.54 5.85 -6.85
N SER A 60 8.56 6.08 -5.97
CA SER A 60 7.56 5.08 -5.61
C SER A 60 6.71 4.69 -6.81
N PHE A 61 6.28 5.66 -7.62
CA PHE A 61 5.53 5.37 -8.84
C PHE A 61 6.37 4.59 -9.87
N THR A 62 7.63 4.98 -10.08
CA THR A 62 8.57 4.23 -10.93
C THR A 62 8.72 2.79 -10.46
N HIS A 63 8.84 2.56 -9.15
CA HIS A 63 8.90 1.20 -8.60
C HIS A 63 7.63 0.39 -8.91
N ILE A 64 6.44 1.01 -8.88
CA ILE A 64 5.19 0.36 -9.27
C ILE A 64 5.24 -0.06 -10.75
N LEU A 65 5.69 0.82 -11.65
CA LEU A 65 5.81 0.53 -13.09
C LEU A 65 6.81 -0.61 -13.36
N ASP A 66 7.99 -0.55 -12.73
CA ASP A 66 9.07 -1.51 -12.94
C ASP A 66 8.75 -2.89 -12.36
N SER A 67 7.92 -2.95 -11.32
CA SER A 67 7.55 -4.20 -10.64
C SER A 67 6.33 -4.88 -11.23
N GLN A 68 5.66 -4.28 -12.23
CA GLN A 68 4.52 -4.92 -12.89
C GLN A 68 4.97 -6.14 -13.68
N ARG A 69 4.33 -7.28 -13.45
CA ARG A 69 4.64 -8.54 -14.13
C ARG A 69 3.99 -8.63 -15.49
N THR A 70 4.46 -9.57 -16.32
CA THR A 70 3.93 -9.81 -17.67
C THR A 70 2.46 -10.21 -17.70
N HIS A 71 1.97 -10.84 -16.62
CA HIS A 71 0.54 -11.16 -16.44
C HIS A 71 -0.30 -9.95 -15.97
N GLY A 72 0.30 -8.76 -15.82
CA GLY A 72 -0.37 -7.50 -15.47
C GLY A 72 -0.46 -7.20 -13.97
N GLY A 73 -0.26 -8.19 -13.11
CA GLY A 73 -0.31 -8.05 -11.65
C GLY A 73 1.04 -7.72 -11.02
N TRP A 74 1.05 -7.70 -9.69
CA TRP A 74 2.25 -7.60 -8.85
C TRP A 74 2.36 -8.83 -7.94
N ASP A 75 3.57 -9.11 -7.47
CA ASP A 75 3.85 -10.30 -6.67
C ASP A 75 2.96 -10.38 -5.43
N SER A 76 2.55 -11.61 -5.12
CA SER A 76 2.07 -12.01 -3.80
C SER A 76 3.24 -12.71 -3.10
N TYR A 77 3.56 -12.28 -1.87
CA TYR A 77 4.68 -12.85 -1.11
C TYR A 77 4.22 -13.85 -0.06
N ALA A 78 3.03 -13.68 0.54
CA ALA A 78 2.56 -14.53 1.61
C ALA A 78 1.19 -15.19 1.34
N SER A 79 0.28 -14.53 0.62
CA SER A 79 -1.08 -15.03 0.42
C SER A 79 -1.78 -14.54 -0.84
N ASP A 80 -2.78 -15.28 -1.33
CA ASP A 80 -3.55 -14.91 -2.53
C ASP A 80 -4.20 -13.52 -2.44
N ILE A 81 -4.58 -13.10 -1.22
CA ILE A 81 -5.15 -11.78 -0.94
C ILE A 81 -4.12 -10.65 -1.04
N ASP A 82 -2.83 -10.92 -0.79
CA ASP A 82 -1.76 -9.94 -1.04
C ASP A 82 -1.71 -9.56 -2.52
N GLY A 83 -1.88 -10.55 -3.41
CA GLY A 83 -1.89 -10.31 -4.85
C GLY A 83 -3.07 -9.42 -5.28
N ILE A 84 -4.23 -9.61 -4.66
CA ILE A 84 -5.42 -8.76 -4.87
C ILE A 84 -5.14 -7.33 -4.37
N LEU A 85 -4.71 -7.18 -3.11
CA LEU A 85 -4.45 -5.86 -2.51
C LEU A 85 -3.34 -5.10 -3.24
N ASN A 86 -2.21 -5.76 -3.51
CA ASN A 86 -1.08 -5.18 -4.24
C ASN A 86 -1.53 -4.70 -5.63
N THR A 87 -2.25 -5.54 -6.37
CA THR A 87 -2.73 -5.18 -7.72
C THR A 87 -3.77 -4.07 -7.66
N ALA A 88 -4.73 -4.12 -6.73
CA ALA A 88 -5.75 -3.08 -6.60
C ALA A 88 -5.15 -1.71 -6.25
N ALA A 89 -4.19 -1.67 -5.33
CA ALA A 89 -3.51 -0.43 -4.96
C ALA A 89 -2.63 0.11 -6.09
N ALA A 90 -1.87 -0.76 -6.74
CA ALA A 90 -1.07 -0.39 -7.90
C ALA A 90 -1.94 0.12 -9.05
N LEU A 91 -3.06 -0.55 -9.36
CA LEU A 91 -4.03 -0.12 -10.37
C LEU A 91 -4.62 1.26 -10.03
N LEU A 92 -5.00 1.49 -8.77
CA LEU A 92 -5.49 2.80 -8.33
C LEU A 92 -4.42 3.88 -8.53
N SER A 93 -3.16 3.59 -8.21
CA SER A 93 -2.04 4.49 -8.48
C SER A 93 -1.89 4.80 -9.97
N LEU A 94 -1.91 3.78 -10.84
CA LEU A 94 -1.84 3.97 -12.30
C LEU A 94 -2.99 4.86 -12.80
N LEU A 95 -4.21 4.63 -12.34
CA LEU A 95 -5.39 5.42 -12.72
C LEU A 95 -5.29 6.89 -12.28
N LYS A 96 -4.79 7.15 -11.07
CA LYS A 96 -4.57 8.52 -10.58
C LYS A 96 -3.51 9.25 -11.40
N HIS A 97 -2.39 8.61 -11.68
CA HIS A 97 -1.31 9.17 -12.49
C HIS A 97 -1.72 9.35 -13.96
N HIS A 98 -2.53 8.45 -14.52
CA HIS A 98 -3.07 8.60 -15.86
C HIS A 98 -4.07 9.76 -15.94
N LYS A 99 -4.96 9.89 -14.94
CA LYS A 99 -5.90 11.02 -14.85
C LYS A 99 -5.18 12.35 -14.66
N THR A 100 -4.05 12.37 -13.96
CA THR A 100 -3.33 13.60 -13.66
C THR A 100 -1.82 13.38 -13.77
N PRO A 101 -1.25 13.50 -14.99
CA PRO A 101 0.14 13.13 -15.23
C PRO A 101 1.20 14.00 -14.52
N TYR A 102 0.90 15.27 -14.21
CA TYR A 102 1.87 16.22 -13.65
C TYR A 102 3.27 16.11 -14.28
N GLN A 103 4.28 15.69 -13.50
CA GLN A 103 5.69 15.63 -13.92
C GLN A 103 6.04 14.40 -14.78
N LEU A 104 5.06 13.56 -15.16
CA LEU A 104 5.33 12.35 -15.93
C LEU A 104 5.75 12.66 -17.38
N SER A 105 6.72 11.89 -17.87
CA SER A 105 7.16 11.98 -19.26
C SER A 105 6.10 11.41 -20.20
N LYS A 106 6.08 11.91 -21.45
CA LYS A 106 5.15 11.43 -22.48
C LYS A 106 5.24 9.91 -22.69
N ALA A 107 6.46 9.35 -22.66
CA ALA A 107 6.66 7.91 -22.83
C ALA A 107 5.96 7.09 -21.73
N ILE A 108 6.01 7.56 -20.47
CA ILE A 108 5.27 6.91 -19.38
C ILE A 108 3.77 7.05 -19.61
N VAL A 109 3.30 8.26 -19.92
CA VAL A 109 1.86 8.53 -20.14
C VAL A 109 1.28 7.65 -21.26
N ASP A 110 2.01 7.48 -22.36
CA ASP A 110 1.58 6.65 -23.50
C ASP A 110 1.54 5.14 -23.16
N ASP A 111 2.34 4.70 -22.17
CA ASP A 111 2.41 3.29 -21.71
C ASP A 111 1.31 2.94 -20.68
N LEU A 112 0.83 3.93 -19.89
CA LEU A 112 -0.14 3.71 -18.82
C LEU A 112 -1.44 2.98 -19.25
N PRO A 113 -2.08 3.30 -20.40
CA PRO A 113 -3.32 2.62 -20.79
C PRO A 113 -3.17 1.10 -20.92
N ALA A 114 -2.04 0.63 -21.47
CA ALA A 114 -1.78 -0.80 -21.62
C ALA A 114 -1.60 -1.48 -20.26
N ARG A 115 -0.88 -0.83 -19.34
CA ARG A 115 -0.64 -1.30 -17.97
C ARG A 115 -1.91 -1.34 -17.12
N ILE A 116 -2.74 -0.31 -17.23
CA ILE A 116 -4.05 -0.24 -16.54
C ILE A 116 -4.93 -1.40 -17.01
N LYS A 117 -5.00 -1.62 -18.33
CA LYS A 117 -5.81 -2.71 -18.90
C LYS A 117 -5.34 -4.09 -18.44
N SER A 118 -4.02 -4.35 -18.43
CA SER A 118 -3.49 -5.64 -18.00
C SER A 118 -3.67 -5.86 -16.49
N ALA A 119 -3.43 -4.83 -15.67
CA ALA A 119 -3.67 -4.86 -14.23
C ALA A 119 -5.14 -5.09 -13.88
N GLY A 120 -6.07 -4.40 -14.55
CA GLY A 120 -7.51 -4.59 -14.36
C GLY A 120 -7.95 -6.01 -14.75
N SER A 121 -7.44 -6.54 -15.87
CA SER A 121 -7.73 -7.92 -16.31
C SER A 121 -7.23 -8.96 -15.31
N PHE A 122 -6.01 -8.76 -14.79
CA PHE A 122 -5.45 -9.64 -13.75
C PHE A 122 -6.27 -9.56 -12.46
N LEU A 123 -6.53 -8.36 -11.94
CA LEU A 123 -7.30 -8.15 -10.73
C LEU A 123 -8.69 -8.81 -10.82
N LYS A 124 -9.37 -8.65 -11.95
CA LYS A 124 -10.66 -9.30 -12.21
C LYS A 124 -10.57 -10.81 -12.05
N THR A 125 -9.59 -11.44 -12.70
CA THR A 125 -9.37 -12.90 -12.62
C THR A 125 -9.13 -13.33 -11.18
N ARG A 126 -8.28 -12.59 -10.45
CA ARG A 126 -7.96 -12.90 -9.05
C ARG A 126 -9.16 -12.75 -8.11
N LEU A 127 -10.05 -11.78 -8.36
CA LEU A 127 -11.29 -11.61 -7.61
C LEU A 127 -12.32 -12.70 -7.94
N GLU A 128 -12.36 -13.19 -9.18
CA GLU A 128 -13.22 -14.31 -9.58
C GLU A 128 -12.80 -15.63 -8.93
N ASP A 129 -11.48 -15.87 -8.83
CA ASP A 129 -10.90 -17.06 -8.18
C ASP A 129 -10.84 -16.96 -6.65
N TRP A 130 -11.30 -15.84 -6.08
CA TRP A 130 -11.10 -15.57 -4.66
C TRP A 130 -12.06 -16.35 -3.76
N ASP A 131 -11.49 -17.24 -2.95
CA ASP A 131 -12.19 -17.89 -1.86
C ASP A 131 -12.17 -17.05 -0.57
N LEU A 132 -13.27 -16.31 -0.37
CA LEU A 132 -13.49 -15.48 0.80
C LEU A 132 -13.51 -16.28 2.12
N ALA A 133 -13.95 -17.55 2.10
CA ALA A 133 -14.15 -18.34 3.31
C ALA A 133 -12.82 -18.81 3.94
N THR A 134 -11.79 -19.00 3.11
CA THR A 134 -10.47 -19.46 3.56
C THR A 134 -9.47 -18.33 3.75
N THR A 135 -9.86 -17.09 3.44
CA THR A 135 -8.97 -15.93 3.53
C THR A 135 -8.68 -15.56 4.98
N GLN A 136 -7.40 -15.53 5.33
CA GLN A 136 -6.89 -15.08 6.63
C GLN A 136 -5.90 -13.95 6.39
N HIS A 137 -6.34 -12.69 6.55
CA HIS A 137 -5.46 -11.52 6.49
C HIS A 137 -6.01 -10.41 7.37
N VAL A 138 -5.14 -9.56 7.90
CA VAL A 138 -5.59 -8.45 8.76
C VAL A 138 -6.32 -7.42 7.90
N ALA A 139 -7.50 -7.00 8.36
CA ALA A 139 -8.30 -5.90 7.82
C ALA A 139 -8.71 -6.00 6.34
N PHE A 140 -8.50 -7.12 5.64
CA PHE A 140 -8.82 -7.23 4.22
C PHE A 140 -10.30 -6.96 3.94
N GLU A 141 -11.19 -7.27 4.89
CA GLU A 141 -12.64 -7.08 4.78
C GLU A 141 -13.04 -5.61 4.80
N ILE A 142 -12.13 -4.71 5.16
CA ILE A 142 -12.30 -3.26 5.07
C ILE A 142 -11.47 -2.73 3.90
N LEU A 143 -10.21 -3.19 3.77
CA LEU A 143 -9.27 -2.69 2.76
C LEU A 143 -9.69 -3.00 1.33
N VAL A 144 -10.04 -4.26 1.02
CA VAL A 144 -10.44 -4.66 -0.33
C VAL A 144 -11.70 -3.91 -0.77
N PRO A 145 -12.82 -3.93 -0.03
CA PRO A 145 -14.00 -3.22 -0.49
C PRO A 145 -13.81 -1.71 -0.51
N ASN A 146 -13.01 -1.10 0.38
CA ASN A 146 -12.70 0.32 0.27
C ASN A 146 -11.86 0.66 -0.99
N ILE A 147 -10.88 -0.16 -1.36
CA ILE A 147 -10.10 0.11 -2.56
C ILE A 147 -10.90 -0.16 -3.85
N LEU A 148 -11.85 -1.11 -3.82
CA LEU A 148 -12.84 -1.28 -4.88
C LEU A 148 -13.73 -0.04 -5.01
N ASP A 149 -14.25 0.51 -3.90
CA ASP A 149 -15.02 1.78 -3.91
C ASP A 149 -14.19 2.92 -4.56
N LEU A 150 -12.87 2.97 -4.31
CA LEU A 150 -11.97 3.96 -4.91
C LEU A 150 -11.70 3.71 -6.40
N LEU A 151 -11.57 2.45 -6.82
CA LEU A 151 -11.41 2.08 -8.23
C LEU A 151 -12.67 2.42 -9.05
N GLU A 152 -13.85 2.22 -8.46
CA GLU A 152 -15.14 2.56 -9.09
C GLU A 152 -15.27 4.06 -9.36
N GLN A 153 -14.70 4.92 -8.50
CA GLN A 153 -14.62 6.38 -8.74
C GLN A 153 -13.78 6.75 -9.98
N HIS A 154 -12.96 5.82 -10.46
CA HIS A 154 -12.16 5.94 -11.68
C HIS A 154 -12.74 5.15 -12.86
N GLY A 155 -13.94 4.57 -12.71
CA GLY A 155 -14.64 3.83 -13.77
C GLY A 155 -14.34 2.33 -13.80
N GLU A 156 -13.44 1.83 -12.96
CA GLU A 156 -13.10 0.40 -12.89
C GLU A 156 -14.08 -0.33 -11.95
N HIS A 157 -14.98 -1.13 -12.53
CA HIS A 157 -15.99 -1.88 -11.79
C HIS A 157 -15.70 -3.38 -11.87
N PHE A 158 -15.65 -4.03 -10.71
CA PHE A 158 -15.38 -5.46 -10.61
C PHE A 158 -16.59 -6.19 -10.03
N ASN A 159 -17.21 -7.04 -10.85
CA ASN A 159 -18.27 -7.95 -10.42
C ASN A 159 -17.67 -9.36 -10.31
N PHE A 160 -17.84 -9.99 -9.15
CA PHE A 160 -17.31 -11.32 -8.85
C PHE A 160 -18.22 -12.02 -7.82
N GLY A 161 -18.20 -13.35 -7.80
CA GLY A 161 -19.21 -14.15 -7.10
C GLY A 161 -19.37 -13.87 -5.61
N CYS A 162 -18.28 -13.53 -4.92
CA CYS A 162 -18.29 -13.25 -3.48
C CYS A 162 -18.41 -11.75 -3.12
N ARG A 163 -18.64 -10.85 -4.08
CA ARG A 163 -18.67 -9.39 -3.85
C ARG A 163 -19.72 -8.98 -2.81
N ASP A 164 -20.95 -9.43 -2.95
CA ASP A 164 -22.03 -9.05 -2.01
C ASP A 164 -21.75 -9.57 -0.60
N SER A 165 -21.18 -10.77 -0.50
CA SER A 165 -20.75 -11.34 0.79
C SER A 165 -19.64 -10.50 1.42
N LEU A 166 -18.63 -10.08 0.62
CA LEU A 166 -17.56 -9.19 1.09
C LEU A 166 -18.12 -7.85 1.59
N MET A 167 -19.05 -7.24 0.86
CA MET A 167 -19.67 -5.96 1.26
C MET A 167 -20.48 -6.10 2.55
N ASN A 168 -21.23 -7.20 2.71
CA ASN A 168 -21.93 -7.49 3.97
C ASN A 168 -20.96 -7.64 5.15
N ILE A 169 -19.84 -8.36 4.97
CA ILE A 169 -18.82 -8.50 6.03
C ILE A 169 -18.19 -7.15 6.38
N ARG A 170 -17.89 -6.31 5.37
CA ARG A 170 -17.42 -4.94 5.61
C ARG A 170 -18.40 -4.18 6.50
N ASP A 171 -19.67 -4.19 6.14
CA ASP A 171 -20.70 -3.40 6.82
C ASP A 171 -20.91 -3.90 8.26
N GLU A 172 -20.90 -5.23 8.47
CA GLU A 172 -20.93 -5.83 9.82
C GLU A 172 -19.71 -5.45 10.68
N LYS A 173 -18.51 -5.38 10.08
CA LYS A 173 -17.29 -4.97 10.80
C LYS A 173 -17.30 -3.49 11.12
N LEU A 174 -17.68 -2.64 10.16
CA LEU A 174 -17.78 -1.20 10.36
C LEU A 174 -18.83 -0.84 11.42
N ALA A 175 -19.96 -1.57 11.48
CA ALA A 175 -20.96 -1.39 12.53
C ALA A 175 -20.43 -1.63 13.95
N LYS A 176 -19.37 -2.44 14.09
CA LYS A 176 -18.70 -2.72 15.37
C LYS A 176 -17.58 -1.72 15.70
N ILE A 177 -17.17 -0.89 14.75
CA ILE A 177 -16.11 0.10 14.94
C ILE A 177 -16.75 1.48 15.14
N PRO A 178 -16.80 1.99 16.38
CA PRO A 178 -17.38 3.29 16.64
C PRO A 178 -16.45 4.37 16.06
N LEU A 179 -16.79 4.96 14.91
CA LEU A 179 -15.90 5.89 14.18
C LEU A 179 -15.44 7.10 15.02
N ASN A 180 -16.19 7.47 16.06
CA ASN A 180 -15.79 8.53 16.98
C ASN A 180 -14.50 8.20 17.77
N ILE A 181 -14.15 6.92 17.93
CA ILE A 181 -12.94 6.50 18.64
C ILE A 181 -11.66 7.06 18.02
N PHE A 182 -11.65 7.26 16.69
CA PHE A 182 -10.54 7.83 15.93
C PHE A 182 -10.33 9.34 16.17
N TYR A 183 -11.27 10.00 16.85
CA TYR A 183 -11.14 11.41 17.24
C TYR A 183 -10.77 11.57 18.72
N THR A 184 -10.46 10.47 19.41
CA THR A 184 -10.04 10.45 20.81
C THR A 184 -8.55 10.13 20.93
N SER A 185 -7.96 10.32 22.11
CA SER A 185 -6.57 9.93 22.35
C SER A 185 -6.31 8.41 22.33
N GLN A 186 -7.36 7.58 22.23
CA GLN A 186 -7.25 6.13 22.24
C GLN A 186 -6.56 5.60 20.98
N LYS A 187 -5.55 4.76 21.16
CA LYS A 187 -4.89 4.05 20.06
C LYS A 187 -5.60 2.73 19.81
N THR A 188 -6.03 2.51 18.57
CA THR A 188 -6.64 1.24 18.12
C THR A 188 -5.76 0.62 17.04
N SER A 189 -5.81 -0.70 16.87
CA SER A 189 -5.09 -1.38 15.78
C SER A 189 -5.60 -0.96 14.39
N ALA A 190 -6.85 -0.50 14.28
CA ALA A 190 -7.41 0.02 13.04
C ALA A 190 -6.68 1.26 12.51
N LEU A 191 -5.95 1.99 13.36
CA LEU A 191 -5.08 3.09 12.96
C LEU A 191 -3.92 2.65 12.05
N HIS A 192 -3.57 1.36 12.02
CA HIS A 192 -2.56 0.84 11.09
C HIS A 192 -3.10 0.70 9.64
N SER A 193 -4.41 0.82 9.46
CA SER A 193 -5.13 0.63 8.20
C SER A 193 -6.10 1.80 7.91
N LEU A 194 -5.69 3.05 8.19
CA LEU A 194 -6.55 4.23 8.01
C LEU A 194 -7.01 4.42 6.56
N GLU A 195 -6.21 3.98 5.59
CA GLU A 195 -6.54 4.01 4.17
C GLU A 195 -7.85 3.26 3.86
N GLY A 196 -8.20 2.25 4.66
CA GLY A 196 -9.49 1.54 4.58
C GLY A 196 -10.71 2.37 4.99
N PHE A 197 -10.48 3.56 5.58
CA PHE A 197 -11.53 4.46 6.07
C PHE A 197 -11.60 5.77 5.26
N VAL A 198 -10.91 5.84 4.13
CA VAL A 198 -11.04 6.96 3.18
C VAL A 198 -12.52 7.15 2.81
N GLY A 199 -12.99 8.39 2.86
CA GLY A 199 -14.40 8.74 2.65
C GLY A 199 -15.32 8.48 3.85
N ARG A 200 -14.83 7.89 4.94
CA ARG A 200 -15.60 7.61 6.18
C ARG A 200 -15.09 8.39 7.40
N LEU A 201 -13.83 8.79 7.40
CA LEU A 201 -13.22 9.62 8.43
C LEU A 201 -12.90 11.03 7.94
N ASP A 202 -12.91 11.97 8.87
CA ASP A 202 -12.37 13.32 8.71
C ASP A 202 -10.88 13.29 9.09
N PHE A 203 -10.02 13.20 8.08
CA PHE A 203 -8.58 13.02 8.28
C PHE A 203 -7.91 14.27 8.88
N ASP A 204 -8.49 15.48 8.72
CA ASP A 204 -7.99 16.72 9.33
C ASP A 204 -7.94 16.61 10.87
N LYS A 205 -8.83 15.82 11.45
CA LYS A 205 -8.96 15.63 12.91
C LYS A 205 -8.02 14.57 13.48
N LEU A 206 -7.25 13.85 12.64
CA LEU A 206 -6.45 12.69 13.08
C LEU A 206 -5.00 13.03 13.48
N SER A 207 -4.60 14.31 13.42
CA SER A 207 -3.21 14.73 13.67
C SER A 207 -2.64 14.29 15.02
N HIS A 208 -3.49 14.14 16.05
CA HIS A 208 -3.14 13.69 17.39
C HIS A 208 -2.71 12.21 17.45
N HIS A 209 -2.95 11.44 16.38
CA HIS A 209 -2.48 10.06 16.28
C HIS A 209 -1.04 9.91 15.78
N LYS A 210 -0.41 10.98 15.29
CA LYS A 210 0.97 10.90 14.78
C LYS A 210 1.98 10.52 15.86
N VAL A 211 2.91 9.63 15.52
CA VAL A 211 4.08 9.29 16.33
C VAL A 211 5.30 9.31 15.41
N SER A 212 6.24 10.22 15.69
CA SER A 212 7.39 10.49 14.82
C SER A 212 6.98 10.76 13.35
N GLY A 213 5.86 11.47 13.16
CA GLY A 213 5.31 11.79 11.84
C GLY A 213 4.49 10.68 11.17
N SER A 214 4.57 9.44 11.66
CA SER A 214 3.83 8.28 11.11
C SER A 214 2.45 8.10 11.74
N MET A 215 1.54 7.45 11.01
CA MET A 215 0.32 6.85 11.55
C MET A 215 0.57 5.37 11.83
N MET A 216 0.75 5.01 13.11
CA MET A 216 1.01 3.63 13.57
C MET A 216 2.11 2.87 12.81
N GLY A 217 3.15 3.58 12.35
CA GLY A 217 4.24 2.98 11.58
C GLY A 217 3.82 2.38 10.23
N SER A 218 2.59 2.65 9.75
CA SER A 218 2.08 2.16 8.45
C SER A 218 2.29 3.23 7.37
N PRO A 219 3.06 2.94 6.30
CA PRO A 219 3.26 3.92 5.24
C PRO A 219 1.97 4.18 4.44
N SER A 220 1.14 3.17 4.15
CA SER A 220 -0.17 3.37 3.51
C SER A 220 -1.12 4.21 4.35
N SER A 221 -1.21 3.94 5.65
CA SER A 221 -2.01 4.76 6.58
C SER A 221 -1.50 6.20 6.66
N THR A 222 -0.18 6.39 6.65
CA THR A 222 0.45 7.72 6.65
C THR A 222 0.19 8.44 5.33
N ALA A 223 0.26 7.73 4.20
CA ALA A 223 -0.03 8.27 2.88
C ALA A 223 -1.50 8.70 2.74
N ALA A 224 -2.44 7.89 3.26
CA ALA A 224 -3.85 8.27 3.33
C ALA A 224 -4.03 9.56 4.14
N TYR A 225 -3.41 9.66 5.32
CA TYR A 225 -3.43 10.91 6.08
C TYR A 225 -2.87 12.10 5.29
N LEU A 226 -1.73 11.95 4.62
CA LEU A 226 -1.13 13.05 3.84
C LEU A 226 -1.96 13.48 2.63
N MET A 227 -2.78 12.58 2.07
CA MET A 227 -3.66 12.84 0.93
C MET A 227 -5.01 13.44 1.31
N TYR A 228 -5.54 13.08 2.47
CA TYR A 228 -6.93 13.38 2.85
C TYR A 228 -7.06 14.33 4.06
N SER A 229 -5.95 14.74 4.67
CA SER A 229 -5.86 15.89 5.60
C SER A 229 -5.34 17.18 4.94
#